data_AF-A0A954YBV8-F1
#
_entry.id   AF-A0A954YBV8-F1
#
_cell.length_a   1.000
_cell.length_b   1.000
_cell.length_c   1.000
_cell.angle_alpha   90.00
_cell.angle_beta   90.00
_cell.angle_gamma   90.00
#
_symmetry.space_group_name_H-M   'P 1'
#
loop_
_entity.id
_entity.type
_entity.pdbx_description
1 polymer ?
#
loop_
_entity_poly.entity_id
_entity_poly.type
_entity_poly.pdbx_seq_one_letter_code
_entity_poly.pdbx_strand_id
1 'polypeptide(L)'
;RQTIASWGDNYANRSDRYMAAVAYLDGVRPSIVWTRGIYGPASGYTARNEQVALDFRDGQLTQRWRFNAVSNGANSEYVGEGGQSLSVADVDGDGLDEIIYGAAVVDHDGALLYATGWGHGDALHVSDMVPSNPGLEIFMPHESASSNGNIGASLRDAASGELLFSIYGEGDIGRGVAADIDPNHPGYEYWIVTGDPAPGGGPAYNYTEQDGETYLYQTPSNMFTNFVVWWDADLTRELLDSTVISEWNNPGRSNFDLDPSVGGLQQFAPNASSNNGTKSTPSLTADIFGDWREEVIWRRSDNTALEVFTTTIPANNRLYTLMHDTQYREAVAWQNVGYNQPPHPSFFLGAGMDDPPTPVIHLGGELAGDYNADGVVNAADYTVYRDSLGSQENLAADGSHNGVVDQDDYLVWRDNYGATAAPSVSLAATSSAEHAIASARLAEESAAIAPVGGLVSGYDSVPALAASAEEPAVTGSAVLADASIVATQDDGLLLLLGLTGFSTGGSDQASEDPPLESQSASYTATDLALEDGLLGPWNEF
;
A
#
# COMPACT_ATOMS: atom_id res chain seq x y z
N ARG A 1 5.26 -15.07 30.77
CA ARG A 1 4.41 -14.82 29.59
C ARG A 1 3.25 -13.96 30.04
N GLN A 2 2.94 -12.89 29.32
CA GLN A 2 1.78 -12.04 29.60
C GLN A 2 0.48 -12.81 29.27
N THR A 3 -0.63 -12.45 29.90
CA THR A 3 -1.94 -13.08 29.68
C THR A 3 -2.72 -12.33 28.60
N ILE A 4 -3.60 -13.02 27.88
CA ILE A 4 -4.52 -12.39 26.90
C ILE A 4 -5.31 -11.26 27.57
N ALA A 5 -5.83 -11.51 28.79
CA ALA A 5 -6.55 -10.55 29.63
C ALA A 5 -5.83 -9.20 29.86
N SER A 6 -4.49 -9.18 29.79
CA SER A 6 -3.72 -7.94 29.99
C SER A 6 -3.83 -6.96 28.81
N TRP A 7 -4.33 -7.39 27.66
CA TRP A 7 -4.51 -6.55 26.46
C TRP A 7 -5.90 -5.92 26.37
N GLY A 8 -6.78 -6.17 27.34
CA GLY A 8 -8.09 -5.52 27.44
C GLY A 8 -9.30 -6.42 27.20
N ASP A 9 -9.11 -7.72 26.92
CA ASP A 9 -10.16 -8.73 26.86
C ASP A 9 -9.59 -10.15 27.05
N ASN A 10 -10.45 -11.17 27.22
CA ASN A 10 -10.03 -12.56 27.44
C ASN A 10 -10.28 -13.50 26.24
N TYR A 11 -10.55 -12.95 25.05
CA TYR A 11 -10.86 -13.71 23.83
C TYR A 11 -9.98 -13.32 22.64
N ALA A 12 -8.87 -12.62 22.91
CA ALA A 12 -7.77 -12.32 22.00
C ALA A 12 -8.07 -11.30 20.89
N ASN A 13 -9.16 -10.54 20.98
CA ASN A 13 -9.43 -9.49 19.99
C ASN A 13 -8.37 -8.38 20.10
N ARG A 14 -8.16 -7.82 21.30
CA ARG A 14 -7.20 -6.72 21.49
C ARG A 14 -5.75 -7.20 21.50
N SER A 15 -5.50 -8.44 21.95
CA SER A 15 -4.13 -8.96 21.99
C SER A 15 -3.57 -9.28 20.61
N ASP A 16 -4.42 -9.53 19.62
CA ASP A 16 -3.97 -9.93 18.27
C ASP A 16 -4.12 -8.81 17.23
N ARG A 17 -4.05 -7.56 17.70
CA ARG A 17 -3.88 -6.38 16.85
C ARG A 17 -2.39 -6.14 16.65
N TYR A 18 -1.91 -6.32 15.42
CA TYR A 18 -0.50 -6.19 15.07
C TYR A 18 -0.35 -5.21 13.93
N MET A 19 0.67 -4.37 13.99
CA MET A 19 1.12 -3.57 12.86
C MET A 19 2.64 -3.69 12.71
N ALA A 20 3.14 -3.32 11.54
CA ALA A 20 4.56 -3.33 11.22
C ALA A 20 4.89 -2.13 10.33
N ALA A 21 6.12 -1.63 10.44
CA ALA A 21 6.63 -0.55 9.62
C ALA A 21 8.12 -0.72 9.35
N VAL A 22 8.60 -0.02 8.33
CA VAL A 22 10.01 0.34 8.18
C VAL A 22 10.15 1.80 8.61
N ALA A 23 11.21 2.11 9.35
CA ALA A 23 11.54 3.46 9.82
C ALA A 23 13.06 3.68 9.83
N TYR A 24 13.55 4.80 9.33
CA TYR A 24 14.95 5.25 9.47
C TYR A 24 15.16 5.92 10.83
N LEU A 25 15.11 5.12 11.91
CA LEU A 25 15.26 5.58 13.29
C LEU A 25 16.67 6.12 13.63
N ASP A 26 17.64 5.97 12.74
CA ASP A 26 18.96 6.59 12.80
C ASP A 26 19.22 7.57 11.65
N GLY A 27 18.18 7.89 10.86
CA GLY A 27 18.20 8.84 9.74
C GLY A 27 18.90 8.34 8.48
N VAL A 28 19.49 7.13 8.52
CA VAL A 28 20.38 6.67 7.45
C VAL A 28 20.04 5.25 7.01
N ARG A 29 19.67 4.36 7.93
CA ARG A 29 19.40 2.95 7.63
C ARG A 29 18.04 2.50 8.20
N PRO A 30 17.33 1.62 7.48
CA PRO A 30 16.02 1.17 7.90
C PRO A 30 16.10 0.24 9.12
N SER A 31 15.22 0.48 10.08
CA SER A 31 14.85 -0.41 11.18
C SER A 31 13.45 -0.99 10.93
N ILE A 32 13.17 -2.13 11.56
CA ILE A 32 11.84 -2.75 11.61
C ILE A 32 11.13 -2.27 12.87
N VAL A 33 9.91 -1.78 12.75
CA VAL A 33 9.05 -1.48 13.90
C VAL A 33 7.88 -2.44 13.93
N TRP A 34 7.71 -3.18 15.02
CA TRP A 34 6.55 -4.03 15.25
C TRP A 34 5.71 -3.50 16.40
N THR A 35 4.40 -3.48 16.22
CA THR A 35 3.46 -3.04 17.25
C THR A 35 2.49 -4.14 17.65
N ARG A 36 1.97 -4.02 18.87
CA ARG A 36 0.92 -4.89 19.38
C ARG A 36 -0.07 -4.13 20.24
N GLY A 37 -1.36 -4.32 19.98
CA GLY A 37 -2.47 -3.67 20.65
C GLY A 37 -2.71 -2.25 20.16
N ILE A 38 -3.95 -1.90 19.84
CA ILE A 38 -4.36 -0.54 19.39
C ILE A 38 -5.42 0.08 20.31
N TYR A 39 -6.23 -0.75 20.99
CA TYR A 39 -7.39 -0.32 21.77
C TYR A 39 -7.10 -0.10 23.25
N GLY A 40 -7.99 0.69 23.87
CA GLY A 40 -8.18 0.72 25.32
C GLY A 40 -8.90 -0.53 25.85
N PRO A 41 -9.05 -0.63 27.18
CA PRO A 41 -9.62 -1.82 27.81
C PRO A 41 -11.12 -1.95 27.56
N ALA A 42 -11.61 -3.19 27.39
CA ALA A 42 -13.03 -3.46 27.60
C ALA A 42 -13.37 -3.32 29.10
N SER A 43 -14.65 -3.13 29.40
CA SER A 43 -15.14 -2.98 30.78
C SER A 43 -14.63 -4.11 31.69
N GLY A 44 -13.96 -3.73 32.77
CA GLY A 44 -13.42 -4.66 33.78
C GLY A 44 -12.01 -5.17 33.50
N TYR A 45 -11.34 -4.69 32.45
CA TYR A 45 -9.96 -5.07 32.10
C TYR A 45 -8.99 -3.89 32.20
N THR A 46 -7.70 -4.20 32.13
CA THR A 46 -6.62 -3.26 31.78
C THR A 46 -6.17 -3.54 30.36
N ALA A 47 -5.68 -2.54 29.63
CA ALA A 47 -5.11 -2.71 28.31
C ALA A 47 -3.64 -2.31 28.28
N ARG A 48 -2.98 -2.76 27.21
CA ARG A 48 -1.58 -2.52 26.91
C ARG A 48 -1.43 -2.30 25.42
N ASN A 49 -0.50 -1.44 25.06
CA ASN A 49 -0.08 -1.18 23.69
C ASN A 49 1.45 -1.15 23.74
N GLU A 50 2.09 -1.82 22.79
CA GLU A 50 3.54 -1.96 22.77
C GLU A 50 4.08 -1.71 21.37
N GLN A 51 5.30 -1.20 21.31
CA GLN A 51 6.11 -1.18 20.09
C GLN A 51 7.50 -1.72 20.38
N VAL A 52 8.13 -2.31 19.37
CA VAL A 52 9.53 -2.72 19.41
C VAL A 52 10.20 -2.33 18.10
N ALA A 53 11.34 -1.65 18.20
CA ALA A 53 12.22 -1.40 17.07
C ALA A 53 13.37 -2.42 17.06
N LEU A 54 13.67 -2.93 15.88
CA LEU A 54 14.69 -3.93 15.63
C LEU A 54 15.53 -3.53 14.42
N ASP A 55 16.82 -3.80 14.50
CA ASP A 55 17.74 -3.69 13.38
C ASP A 55 18.07 -5.08 12.84
N PHE A 56 17.99 -5.26 11.53
CA PHE A 56 18.54 -6.44 10.86
C PHE A 56 19.82 -6.06 10.11
N ARG A 57 20.98 -6.39 10.68
CA ARG A 57 22.30 -6.01 10.16
C ARG A 57 23.20 -7.24 10.22
N ASP A 58 23.94 -7.52 9.15
CA ASP A 58 24.93 -8.60 9.09
C ASP A 58 24.39 -9.99 9.50
N GLY A 59 23.15 -10.30 9.08
CA GLY A 59 22.48 -11.56 9.40
C GLY A 59 22.00 -11.67 10.86
N GLN A 60 22.03 -10.58 11.63
CA GLN A 60 21.60 -10.55 13.03
C GLN A 60 20.43 -9.59 13.22
N LEU A 61 19.46 -10.00 14.04
CA LEU A 61 18.35 -9.17 14.49
C LEU A 61 18.64 -8.67 15.91
N THR A 62 18.77 -7.35 16.09
CA THR A 62 19.06 -6.72 17.39
C THR A 62 17.96 -5.75 17.77
N GLN A 63 17.51 -5.77 19.03
CA GLN A 63 16.52 -4.80 19.50
C GLN A 63 17.17 -3.43 19.72
N ARG A 64 16.64 -2.39 19.07
CA ARG A 64 17.03 -0.99 19.26
C ARG A 64 16.40 -0.45 20.54
N TRP A 65 15.07 -0.49 20.62
CA TRP A 65 14.32 -0.09 21.81
C TRP A 65 13.00 -0.86 21.94
N ARG A 66 12.34 -0.71 23.10
CA ARG A 66 10.99 -1.22 23.34
C ARG A 66 10.16 -0.19 24.09
N PHE A 67 9.05 0.20 23.48
CA PHE A 67 8.02 1.04 24.09
C PHE A 67 6.94 0.18 24.76
N ASN A 68 6.52 0.54 25.97
CA ASN A 68 5.45 -0.14 26.69
C ASN A 68 4.45 0.87 27.27
N ALA A 69 3.17 0.69 26.97
CA ALA A 69 2.07 1.44 27.57
C ALA A 69 1.09 0.52 28.30
N VAL A 70 0.56 0.95 29.45
CA VAL A 70 -0.42 0.19 30.26
C VAL A 70 -1.43 1.13 30.91
N SER A 71 -2.72 0.78 30.97
CA SER A 71 -3.85 1.66 31.39
C SER A 71 -3.76 2.31 32.78
N ASN A 72 -2.75 2.04 33.60
CA ASN A 72 -2.47 2.71 34.88
C ASN A 72 -0.96 2.61 35.22
N GLY A 73 -0.11 2.69 34.19
CA GLY A 73 1.32 2.46 34.31
C GLY A 73 2.14 3.48 33.51
N ALA A 74 3.31 3.06 33.04
CA ALA A 74 4.09 3.86 32.11
C ALA A 74 3.26 4.16 30.85
N ASN A 75 3.36 5.39 30.35
CA ASN A 75 2.76 5.87 29.11
C ASN A 75 1.26 5.53 29.00
N SER A 76 0.52 5.66 30.10
CA SER A 76 -0.91 5.30 30.16
C SER A 76 -1.78 6.07 29.17
N GLU A 77 -1.38 7.30 28.83
CA GLU A 77 -1.98 8.21 27.86
C GLU A 77 -1.91 7.69 26.42
N TYR A 78 -0.98 6.79 26.11
CA TYR A 78 -0.87 6.16 24.81
C TYR A 78 -1.87 5.00 24.61
N VAL A 79 -2.45 4.49 25.71
CA VAL A 79 -3.33 3.32 25.64
C VAL A 79 -4.66 3.67 25.02
N GLY A 80 -4.93 3.08 23.85
CA GLY A 80 -6.17 3.29 23.11
C GLY A 80 -6.10 4.35 22.01
N GLU A 81 -4.92 4.92 21.78
CA GLU A 81 -4.69 5.91 20.72
C GLU A 81 -4.39 5.29 19.35
N GLY A 82 -4.06 3.99 19.29
CA GLY A 82 -3.64 3.35 18.05
C GLY A 82 -4.72 3.33 16.98
N GLY A 83 -4.35 3.58 15.73
CA GLY A 83 -5.23 3.40 14.57
C GLY A 83 -5.29 1.95 14.10
N GLN A 84 -6.12 1.68 13.08
CA GLN A 84 -6.02 0.44 12.29
C GLN A 84 -4.87 0.45 11.28
N SER A 85 -4.11 1.54 11.25
CA SER A 85 -2.88 1.72 10.50
C SER A 85 -1.89 2.52 11.35
N LEU A 86 -0.68 2.68 10.84
CA LEU A 86 0.33 3.60 11.34
C LEU A 86 0.90 4.37 10.15
N SER A 87 1.64 5.45 10.44
CA SER A 87 2.53 6.09 9.49
C SER A 87 3.90 6.25 10.11
N VAL A 88 4.88 6.56 9.27
CA VAL A 88 6.27 6.84 9.63
C VAL A 88 6.68 8.10 8.90
N ALA A 89 7.30 9.04 9.61
CA ALA A 89 7.80 10.29 9.07
C ALA A 89 8.71 10.97 10.11
N ASP A 90 9.71 11.72 9.64
CA ASP A 90 10.40 12.75 10.43
C ASP A 90 9.43 13.91 10.66
N VAL A 91 8.80 13.94 11.85
CA VAL A 91 7.78 14.94 12.17
C VAL A 91 8.36 16.17 12.84
N ASP A 92 9.53 16.08 13.48
CA ASP A 92 10.13 17.19 14.22
C ASP A 92 11.36 17.83 13.53
N GLY A 93 11.76 17.31 12.38
CA GLY A 93 12.76 17.86 11.48
C GLY A 93 14.20 17.58 11.89
N ASP A 94 14.43 16.55 12.71
CA ASP A 94 15.77 16.14 13.15
C ASP A 94 16.47 15.14 12.19
N GLY A 95 15.76 14.72 11.14
CA GLY A 95 16.23 13.77 10.12
C GLY A 95 16.04 12.30 10.51
N LEU A 96 15.33 12.01 11.61
CA LEU A 96 15.06 10.67 12.12
C LEU A 96 13.55 10.41 12.06
N ASP A 97 13.16 9.17 11.77
CA ASP A 97 11.73 8.87 11.65
C ASP A 97 11.04 8.62 12.99
N GLU A 98 9.89 9.28 13.19
CA GLU A 98 8.93 8.99 14.25
C GLU A 98 7.85 7.98 13.80
N ILE A 99 7.22 7.34 14.79
CA ILE A 99 6.14 6.39 14.57
C ILE A 99 4.80 7.02 14.93
N ILE A 100 4.03 7.39 13.91
CA ILE A 100 2.67 7.90 14.04
C ILE A 100 1.71 6.73 14.23
N TYR A 101 1.27 6.53 15.47
CA TYR A 101 0.42 5.42 15.89
C TYR A 101 -1.02 5.86 16.08
N GLY A 102 -1.71 6.21 14.98
CA GLY A 102 -3.04 6.79 15.05
C GLY A 102 -3.01 8.16 15.72
N ALA A 103 -3.54 8.25 16.94
CA ALA A 103 -3.70 9.48 17.72
C ALA A 103 -2.53 9.74 18.71
N ALA A 104 -1.41 9.05 18.55
CA ALA A 104 -0.19 9.27 19.33
C ALA A 104 1.05 9.12 18.45
N VAL A 105 2.19 9.70 18.88
CA VAL A 105 3.48 9.62 18.18
C VAL A 105 4.56 9.14 19.14
N VAL A 106 5.35 8.17 18.71
CA VAL A 106 6.53 7.65 19.42
C VAL A 106 7.78 8.13 18.70
N ASP A 107 8.71 8.70 19.47
CA ASP A 107 9.97 9.29 19.03
C ASP A 107 10.92 8.22 18.42
N HIS A 108 11.89 8.63 17.59
CA HIS A 108 12.86 7.74 16.94
C HIS A 108 13.65 6.88 17.94
N ASP A 109 13.80 7.35 19.19
CA ASP A 109 14.50 6.68 20.29
C ASP A 109 13.59 5.75 21.13
N GLY A 110 12.29 5.71 20.81
CA GLY A 110 11.29 4.92 21.50
C GLY A 110 10.67 5.60 22.72
N ALA A 111 10.86 6.91 22.92
CA ALA A 111 10.10 7.71 23.89
C ALA A 111 8.70 8.07 23.37
N LEU A 112 7.77 8.41 24.28
CA LEU A 112 6.50 8.99 23.85
C LEU A 112 6.73 10.46 23.49
N LEU A 113 6.46 10.85 22.26
CA LEU A 113 6.49 12.26 21.86
C LEU A 113 5.21 12.95 22.38
N TYR A 114 4.03 12.44 21.97
CA TYR A 114 2.75 12.84 22.56
C TYR A 114 1.64 11.80 22.33
N ALA A 115 0.53 11.98 23.04
CA ALA A 115 -0.75 11.31 22.82
C ALA A 115 -1.88 12.35 22.93
N THR A 116 -2.80 12.38 21.96
CA THR A 116 -3.83 13.44 21.92
C THR A 116 -4.98 13.19 22.89
N GLY A 117 -5.25 11.92 23.21
CA GLY A 117 -6.42 11.52 24.00
C GLY A 117 -7.71 11.45 23.19
N TRP A 118 -7.65 11.55 21.86
CA TRP A 118 -8.82 11.47 20.98
C TRP A 118 -9.17 10.04 20.58
N GLY A 119 -8.24 9.11 20.80
CA GLY A 119 -8.46 7.68 20.68
C GLY A 119 -8.44 7.14 19.25
N HIS A 120 -8.68 5.83 19.19
CA HIS A 120 -8.69 4.99 18.00
C HIS A 120 -9.45 5.56 16.79
N GLY A 121 -8.96 5.19 15.60
CA GLY A 121 -9.56 5.52 14.31
C GLY A 121 -9.18 4.54 13.20
N ASP A 122 -9.93 4.61 12.10
CA ASP A 122 -9.96 3.62 11.03
C ASP A 122 -9.23 4.05 9.74
N ALA A 123 -8.80 5.31 9.67
CA ALA A 123 -8.00 5.88 8.58
C ALA A 123 -6.93 6.84 9.14
N LEU A 124 -5.85 7.06 8.38
CA LEU A 124 -4.73 7.91 8.79
C LEU A 124 -4.00 8.45 7.56
N HIS A 125 -3.77 9.75 7.52
CA HIS A 125 -3.01 10.44 6.49
C HIS A 125 -1.93 11.29 7.18
N VAL A 126 -0.69 11.26 6.67
CA VAL A 126 0.43 12.07 7.16
C VAL A 126 1.21 12.60 5.95
N SER A 127 1.37 13.91 5.85
CA SER A 127 2.01 14.62 4.74
C SER A 127 2.16 16.09 5.13
N ASP A 128 2.87 16.87 4.33
CA ASP A 128 2.68 18.32 4.29
C ASP A 128 1.34 18.60 3.58
N MET A 129 0.31 18.91 4.37
CA MET A 129 -1.09 19.06 3.91
C MET A 129 -1.53 20.53 3.94
N VAL A 130 -0.88 21.33 4.77
CA VAL A 130 -1.08 22.76 4.91
C VAL A 130 0.26 23.46 4.64
N PRO A 131 0.62 23.72 3.37
CA PRO A 131 1.97 24.21 3.02
C PRO A 131 2.34 25.56 3.65
N SER A 132 1.34 26.32 4.13
CA SER A 132 1.56 27.56 4.88
C SER A 132 1.93 27.34 6.36
N ASN A 133 1.74 26.13 6.88
CA ASN A 133 2.13 25.71 8.22
C ASN A 133 3.42 24.88 8.14
N PRO A 134 4.57 25.38 8.62
CA PRO A 134 5.82 24.64 8.51
C PRO A 134 5.79 23.32 9.29
N GLY A 135 6.13 22.23 8.61
CA GLY A 135 6.15 20.88 9.18
C GLY A 135 5.19 19.96 8.44
N LEU A 136 4.85 18.84 9.06
CA LEU A 136 3.85 17.91 8.55
C LEU A 136 2.56 18.02 9.36
N GLU A 137 1.46 17.57 8.77
CA GLU A 137 0.18 17.39 9.46
C GLU A 137 -0.22 15.92 9.50
N ILE A 138 -1.08 15.61 10.48
CA ILE A 138 -1.75 14.31 10.59
C ILE A 138 -3.25 14.53 10.53
N PHE A 139 -3.89 13.95 9.52
CA PHE A 139 -5.35 13.88 9.40
C PHE A 139 -5.87 12.50 9.78
N MET A 140 -6.84 12.44 10.70
CA MET A 140 -7.36 11.18 11.22
C MET A 140 -8.84 11.31 11.65
N PRO A 141 -9.75 10.46 11.14
CA PRO A 141 -11.06 10.27 11.73
C PRO A 141 -11.02 9.35 12.97
N HIS A 142 -11.99 9.52 13.89
CA HIS A 142 -12.05 8.81 15.17
C HIS A 142 -13.33 7.97 15.31
N GLU A 143 -13.21 6.75 15.85
CA GLU A 143 -14.33 5.79 15.99
C GLU A 143 -15.23 6.11 17.20
N SER A 144 -14.78 6.99 18.11
CA SER A 144 -15.44 7.30 19.38
C SER A 144 -15.60 8.80 19.61
N ALA A 145 -16.00 9.54 18.58
CA ALA A 145 -16.11 11.01 18.61
C ALA A 145 -16.97 11.53 19.78
N SER A 146 -18.04 10.82 20.14
CA SER A 146 -18.90 11.21 21.28
C SER A 146 -18.18 11.17 22.64
N SER A 147 -17.02 10.52 22.73
CA SER A 147 -16.21 10.40 23.95
C SER A 147 -15.01 11.36 23.97
N ASN A 148 -14.69 12.03 22.86
CA ASN A 148 -13.50 12.89 22.73
C ASN A 148 -13.83 14.38 22.53
N GLY A 149 -15.06 14.79 22.86
CA GLY A 149 -15.53 16.17 22.64
C GLY A 149 -16.10 16.43 21.24
N ASN A 150 -16.60 15.38 20.58
CA ASN A 150 -17.19 15.42 19.24
C ASN A 150 -16.19 15.75 18.12
N ILE A 151 -14.93 15.37 18.31
CA ILE A 151 -13.91 15.41 17.27
C ILE A 151 -14.11 14.14 16.42
N GLY A 152 -14.87 14.29 15.33
CA GLY A 152 -15.12 13.24 14.36
C GLY A 152 -13.89 12.94 13.50
N ALA A 153 -13.19 13.99 13.07
CA ALA A 153 -11.83 13.90 12.55
C ALA A 153 -11.01 15.09 13.02
N SER A 154 -9.69 14.88 13.12
CA SER A 154 -8.73 15.91 13.48
C SER A 154 -7.73 16.12 12.35
N LEU A 155 -7.37 17.37 12.09
CA LEU A 155 -6.08 17.75 11.52
C LEU A 155 -5.25 18.33 12.66
N ARG A 156 -4.03 17.82 12.82
CA ARG A 156 -3.10 18.30 13.84
C ARG A 156 -1.70 18.46 13.29
N ASP A 157 -0.95 19.36 13.90
CA ASP A 157 0.49 19.49 13.72
C ASP A 157 1.16 18.16 14.12
N ALA A 158 2.01 17.62 13.23
CA ALA A 158 2.55 16.29 13.40
C ALA A 158 3.55 16.19 14.56
N ALA A 159 4.36 17.23 14.80
CA ALA A 159 5.40 17.28 15.83
C ALA A 159 4.83 17.46 17.24
N SER A 160 3.90 18.41 17.39
CA SER A 160 3.38 18.85 18.69
C SER A 160 2.07 18.19 19.10
N GLY A 161 1.31 17.68 18.12
CA GLY A 161 -0.05 17.19 18.32
C GLY A 161 -1.09 18.30 18.52
N GLU A 162 -0.74 19.57 18.29
CA GLU A 162 -1.68 20.69 18.38
C GLU A 162 -2.82 20.54 17.37
N LEU A 163 -4.07 20.67 17.84
CA LEU A 163 -5.24 20.64 16.97
C LEU A 163 -5.28 21.90 16.09
N LEU A 164 -5.17 21.74 14.78
CA LEU A 164 -5.30 22.82 13.81
C LEU A 164 -6.78 23.04 13.47
N PHE A 165 -7.47 21.98 13.07
CA PHE A 165 -8.92 21.99 12.91
C PHE A 165 -9.53 20.62 13.21
N SER A 166 -10.85 20.59 13.47
CA SER A 166 -11.59 19.33 13.56
C SER A 166 -12.88 19.36 12.74
N ILE A 167 -13.28 18.18 12.26
CA ILE A 167 -14.59 17.94 11.70
C ILE A 167 -15.47 17.37 12.80
N TYR A 168 -16.62 17.99 13.02
CA TYR A 168 -17.58 17.54 14.03
C TYR A 168 -18.12 16.15 13.70
N GLY A 169 -18.20 15.28 14.71
CA GLY A 169 -18.80 13.95 14.57
C GLY A 169 -19.54 13.50 15.83
N GLU A 170 -20.58 12.69 15.61
CA GLU A 170 -21.28 11.94 16.66
C GLU A 170 -21.17 10.45 16.31
N GLY A 171 -20.52 9.67 17.17
CA GLY A 171 -20.30 8.23 16.95
C GLY A 171 -19.02 7.89 16.17
N ASP A 172 -19.11 6.85 15.35
CA ASP A 172 -18.01 6.29 14.56
C ASP A 172 -17.89 7.00 13.22
N ILE A 173 -16.72 7.61 12.97
CA ILE A 173 -16.30 8.07 11.66
C ILE A 173 -15.31 7.05 11.08
N GLY A 174 -15.83 6.04 10.39
CA GLY A 174 -15.03 4.91 9.93
C GLY A 174 -14.20 5.14 8.65
N ARG A 175 -14.26 6.35 8.05
CA ARG A 175 -13.54 6.73 6.82
C ARG A 175 -13.23 8.22 6.80
N GLY A 176 -12.03 8.56 6.33
CA GLY A 176 -11.60 9.92 6.02
C GLY A 176 -10.48 9.89 5.00
N VAL A 177 -10.35 10.96 4.22
CA VAL A 177 -9.26 11.15 3.25
C VAL A 177 -8.73 12.57 3.35
N ALA A 178 -7.41 12.72 3.19
CA ALA A 178 -6.72 13.98 2.91
C ALA A 178 -5.95 13.87 1.59
N ALA A 179 -6.19 14.79 0.65
CA ALA A 179 -5.47 14.94 -0.62
C ALA A 179 -5.82 16.28 -1.29
N ASP A 180 -4.89 16.85 -2.05
CA ASP A 180 -5.19 17.95 -2.98
C ASP A 180 -6.00 17.40 -4.16
N ILE A 181 -7.26 17.82 -4.26
CA ILE A 181 -8.15 17.46 -5.36
C ILE A 181 -8.70 18.69 -6.08
N ASP A 182 -8.56 19.89 -5.51
CA ASP A 182 -9.08 21.13 -6.05
C ASP A 182 -7.99 22.21 -6.20
N PRO A 183 -7.51 22.47 -7.43
CA PRO A 183 -6.39 23.39 -7.65
C PRO A 183 -6.72 24.86 -7.36
N ASN A 184 -7.96 25.17 -6.97
CA ASN A 184 -8.37 26.51 -6.56
C ASN A 184 -8.11 26.80 -5.08
N HIS A 185 -7.68 25.80 -4.31
CA HIS A 185 -7.38 25.88 -2.89
C HIS A 185 -5.95 25.35 -2.64
N PRO A 186 -5.03 26.16 -2.11
CA PRO A 186 -3.69 25.66 -1.78
C PRO A 186 -3.75 24.62 -0.65
N GLY A 187 -2.95 23.56 -0.76
CA GLY A 187 -2.89 22.48 0.22
C GLY A 187 -3.88 21.36 -0.07
N TYR A 188 -4.11 20.49 0.92
CA TYR A 188 -5.01 19.35 0.77
C TYR A 188 -6.46 19.71 1.14
N GLU A 189 -7.40 19.06 0.45
CA GLU A 189 -8.76 18.89 0.93
C GLU A 189 -8.87 17.69 1.88
N TYR A 190 -9.86 17.75 2.76
CA TYR A 190 -10.18 16.74 3.75
C TYR A 190 -11.66 16.40 3.70
N TRP A 191 -12.01 15.10 3.69
CA TRP A 191 -13.41 14.70 3.80
C TRP A 191 -13.60 13.40 4.55
N ILE A 192 -14.74 13.29 5.20
CA ILE A 192 -15.16 12.12 5.97
C ILE A 192 -16.54 11.66 5.55
N VAL A 193 -16.86 10.40 5.85
CA VAL A 193 -18.24 9.92 5.72
C VAL A 193 -18.97 10.22 7.02
N THR A 194 -20.00 11.07 6.98
CA THR A 194 -20.88 11.32 8.14
C THR A 194 -22.17 10.51 8.01
N GLY A 195 -22.37 9.48 8.85
CA GLY A 195 -23.56 8.60 8.84
C GLY A 195 -23.30 7.14 8.43
N ASP A 196 -24.26 6.26 8.75
CA ASP A 196 -24.18 4.78 8.66
C ASP A 196 -23.76 4.29 7.26
N PRO A 197 -22.72 3.44 7.11
CA PRO A 197 -22.14 3.07 5.83
C PRO A 197 -23.00 2.07 5.05
N ALA A 198 -23.87 2.58 4.16
CA ALA A 198 -24.34 1.84 3.00
C ALA A 198 -23.40 2.09 1.80
N PRO A 199 -23.35 1.19 0.79
CA PRO A 199 -22.64 1.46 -0.46
C PRO A 199 -23.25 2.70 -1.13
N GLY A 200 -22.50 3.80 -1.12
CA GLY A 200 -23.00 5.13 -1.46
C GLY A 200 -22.75 6.22 -0.41
N GLY A 201 -22.34 5.87 0.82
CA GLY A 201 -21.87 6.80 1.86
C GLY A 201 -22.93 7.78 2.39
N GLY A 202 -22.85 8.14 3.67
CA GLY A 202 -23.50 9.36 4.17
C GLY A 202 -22.89 10.62 3.54
N PRO A 203 -23.45 11.83 3.78
CA PRO A 203 -22.88 13.05 3.24
C PRO A 203 -21.40 13.17 3.62
N ALA A 204 -20.57 13.42 2.60
CA ALA A 204 -19.21 13.87 2.76
C ALA A 204 -19.17 15.39 2.53
N TYR A 205 -18.19 15.99 3.20
CA TYR A 205 -17.96 17.42 3.22
C TYR A 205 -16.47 17.61 2.97
N ASN A 206 -16.14 18.39 1.94
CA ASN A 206 -14.76 18.78 1.69
C ASN A 206 -14.47 20.01 2.54
N TYR A 207 -13.40 19.88 3.32
CA TYR A 207 -12.79 20.95 4.08
C TYR A 207 -11.45 21.27 3.44
N THR A 208 -11.03 22.53 3.47
CA THR A 208 -9.66 22.93 3.14
C THR A 208 -9.21 23.97 4.15
N GLU A 209 -7.94 23.93 4.50
CA GLU A 209 -7.30 24.87 5.42
C GLU A 209 -6.43 25.80 4.59
N GLN A 210 -6.70 27.10 4.68
CA GLN A 210 -5.88 28.11 4.02
C GLN A 210 -5.76 29.33 4.93
N ASP A 211 -4.52 29.72 5.23
CA ASP A 211 -4.19 30.92 6.00
C ASP A 211 -4.86 30.99 7.40
N GLY A 212 -5.06 29.85 8.08
CA GLY A 212 -5.72 29.80 9.39
C GLY A 212 -7.25 29.70 9.32
N GLU A 213 -7.84 29.61 8.12
CA GLU A 213 -9.28 29.58 7.89
C GLU A 213 -9.70 28.26 7.26
N THR A 214 -10.82 27.71 7.74
CA THR A 214 -11.41 26.48 7.19
C THR A 214 -12.58 26.79 6.25
N TYR A 215 -12.50 26.31 5.02
CA TYR A 215 -13.58 26.41 4.03
C TYR A 215 -14.31 25.08 3.93
N LEU A 216 -15.64 25.13 3.78
CA LEU A 216 -16.51 23.95 3.71
C LEU A 216 -17.38 24.00 2.47
N TYR A 217 -17.34 22.96 1.64
CA TYR A 217 -18.30 22.76 0.57
C TYR A 217 -18.74 21.30 0.46
N GLN A 218 -19.93 21.10 -0.12
CA GLN A 218 -20.58 19.79 -0.18
C GLN A 218 -19.98 18.94 -1.30
N THR A 219 -19.65 17.68 -1.01
CA THR A 219 -19.21 16.72 -2.02
C THR A 219 -20.41 16.14 -2.78
N PRO A 220 -20.22 15.55 -3.97
CA PRO A 220 -21.27 14.73 -4.56
C PRO A 220 -21.62 13.56 -3.63
N SER A 221 -22.86 13.07 -3.70
CA SER A 221 -23.35 11.97 -2.87
C SER A 221 -22.64 10.64 -3.13
N ASN A 222 -21.82 10.53 -4.17
CA ASN A 222 -21.07 9.33 -4.50
C ASN A 222 -19.57 9.49 -4.22
N MET A 223 -19.14 10.47 -3.41
CA MET A 223 -17.71 10.70 -3.12
C MET A 223 -16.99 9.42 -2.65
N PHE A 224 -15.77 9.19 -3.14
CA PHE A 224 -14.93 8.09 -2.65
C PHE A 224 -14.21 8.53 -1.38
N THR A 225 -14.23 7.70 -0.34
CA THR A 225 -13.48 7.91 0.90
C THR A 225 -12.70 6.63 1.21
N ASN A 226 -11.65 6.41 0.42
CA ASN A 226 -10.78 5.24 0.48
C ASN A 226 -9.34 5.61 0.13
N PHE A 227 -8.84 5.25 -1.05
CA PHE A 227 -7.51 5.60 -1.51
C PHE A 227 -7.54 6.84 -2.40
N VAL A 228 -6.35 7.39 -2.62
CA VAL A 228 -6.05 8.41 -3.62
C VAL A 228 -4.85 7.94 -4.42
N VAL A 229 -4.71 8.42 -5.65
CA VAL A 229 -3.72 7.95 -6.61
C VAL A 229 -3.34 9.10 -7.56
N TRP A 230 -2.06 9.39 -7.75
CA TRP A 230 -1.64 10.26 -8.87
C TRP A 230 -1.62 9.45 -10.16
N TRP A 231 -2.60 9.67 -11.03
CA TRP A 231 -2.85 8.87 -12.22
C TRP A 231 -2.75 9.69 -13.51
N ASP A 232 -3.21 10.93 -13.50
CA ASP A 232 -3.35 11.76 -14.69
C ASP A 232 -2.08 12.59 -14.98
N ALA A 233 -2.14 13.79 -15.55
CA ALA A 233 -0.96 14.61 -15.85
C ALA A 233 -0.83 15.87 -15.00
N ASP A 234 -1.89 16.28 -14.31
CA ASP A 234 -1.80 17.42 -13.39
C ASP A 234 -1.25 16.97 -12.02
N LEU A 235 -1.19 17.89 -11.06
CA LEU A 235 -0.61 17.62 -9.74
C LEU A 235 -1.66 17.41 -8.66
N THR A 236 -2.94 17.62 -8.98
CA THR A 236 -4.02 17.16 -8.10
C THR A 236 -4.06 15.63 -8.11
N ARG A 237 -4.76 15.06 -7.14
CA ARG A 237 -4.70 13.63 -6.86
C ARG A 237 -6.04 12.98 -7.06
N GLU A 238 -6.06 11.94 -7.88
CA GLU A 238 -7.29 11.23 -8.22
C GLU A 238 -7.79 10.37 -7.06
N LEU A 239 -9.08 10.07 -7.10
CA LEU A 239 -9.75 9.23 -6.11
C LEU A 239 -9.70 7.76 -6.55
N LEU A 240 -9.39 6.84 -5.63
CA LEU A 240 -9.39 5.41 -5.88
C LEU A 240 -10.28 4.66 -4.89
N ASP A 241 -11.25 3.91 -5.40
CA ASP A 241 -12.05 2.98 -4.60
C ASP A 241 -12.47 1.76 -5.43
N SER A 242 -12.39 0.59 -4.82
CA SER A 242 -12.62 -0.69 -5.49
C SER A 242 -11.68 -0.86 -6.71
N THR A 243 -12.25 -0.85 -7.93
CA THR A 243 -11.53 -0.99 -9.21
C THR A 243 -11.79 0.21 -10.10
N VAL A 244 -11.99 1.38 -9.49
CA VAL A 244 -12.34 2.62 -10.17
C VAL A 244 -11.39 3.73 -9.71
N ILE A 245 -10.83 4.44 -10.69
CA ILE A 245 -10.14 5.72 -10.50
C ILE A 245 -11.07 6.82 -10.99
N SER A 246 -11.17 7.93 -10.23
CA SER A 246 -12.04 9.06 -10.55
C SER A 246 -11.34 10.39 -10.35
N GLU A 247 -11.60 11.29 -11.29
CA GLU A 247 -11.20 12.69 -11.27
C GLU A 247 -12.20 13.54 -10.48
N TRP A 248 -11.75 14.52 -9.71
CA TRP A 248 -12.63 15.51 -9.08
C TRP A 248 -13.06 16.58 -10.08
N ASN A 249 -14.32 17.06 -10.02
CA ASN A 249 -14.81 18.09 -10.95
C ASN A 249 -15.72 19.15 -10.30
N ASN A 250 -15.25 19.72 -9.18
CA ASN A 250 -15.87 20.78 -8.36
C ASN A 250 -17.23 21.38 -8.84
N PRO A 251 -18.37 21.02 -8.22
CA PRO A 251 -18.58 19.86 -7.35
C PRO A 251 -18.93 18.62 -8.19
N GLY A 252 -18.23 17.52 -7.91
CA GLY A 252 -18.54 16.25 -8.53
C GLY A 252 -17.31 15.41 -8.75
N ARG A 253 -17.48 14.30 -9.45
CA ARG A 253 -16.37 13.49 -9.94
C ARG A 253 -16.74 12.77 -11.23
N SER A 254 -15.74 12.41 -12.02
CA SER A 254 -15.87 11.61 -13.23
C SER A 254 -14.90 10.44 -13.20
N ASN A 255 -15.39 9.24 -13.48
CA ASN A 255 -14.52 8.07 -13.55
C ASN A 255 -13.66 8.14 -14.81
N PHE A 256 -12.40 7.73 -14.71
CA PHE A 256 -11.59 7.46 -15.89
C PHE A 256 -12.17 6.24 -16.63
N ASP A 257 -12.27 6.34 -17.96
CA ASP A 257 -12.71 5.26 -18.83
C ASP A 257 -11.47 4.61 -19.47
N LEU A 258 -11.41 3.27 -19.51
CA LEU A 258 -10.36 2.56 -20.25
C LEU A 258 -10.86 1.99 -21.60
N ASP A 259 -12.14 2.13 -21.96
CA ASP A 259 -12.68 1.64 -23.25
C ASP A 259 -13.31 2.76 -24.12
N PRO A 260 -12.64 3.17 -25.21
CA PRO A 260 -13.09 4.25 -26.09
C PRO A 260 -14.30 3.92 -27.00
N SER A 261 -15.01 2.81 -26.82
CA SER A 261 -16.04 2.35 -27.78
C SER A 261 -17.47 2.16 -27.26
N VAL A 262 -17.76 2.32 -25.96
CA VAL A 262 -19.08 1.98 -25.42
C VAL A 262 -19.55 3.00 -24.38
N GLY A 263 -20.59 3.77 -24.74
CA GLY A 263 -21.22 4.71 -23.83
C GLY A 263 -22.00 3.99 -22.72
N GLY A 264 -21.55 4.16 -21.48
CA GLY A 264 -22.29 3.82 -20.26
C GLY A 264 -21.44 3.08 -19.23
N LEU A 265 -20.99 3.80 -18.19
CA LEU A 265 -20.36 3.29 -16.95
C LEU A 265 -19.55 2.00 -17.14
N GLN A 266 -18.47 2.09 -17.92
CA GLN A 266 -17.50 1.03 -18.12
C GLN A 266 -16.63 0.87 -16.87
N GLN A 267 -16.40 -0.38 -16.45
CA GLN A 267 -15.50 -0.71 -15.35
C GLN A 267 -14.06 -0.50 -15.85
N PHE A 268 -13.32 0.40 -15.22
CA PHE A 268 -11.91 0.71 -15.51
C PHE A 268 -11.07 -0.56 -15.67
N ALA A 269 -11.31 -1.57 -14.82
CA ALA A 269 -10.66 -2.87 -14.91
C ALA A 269 -11.70 -4.01 -14.81
N PRO A 270 -12.29 -4.48 -15.93
CA PRO A 270 -13.47 -5.37 -15.91
C PRO A 270 -13.18 -6.78 -15.37
N ASN A 271 -11.91 -7.21 -15.43
CA ASN A 271 -11.47 -8.50 -14.90
C ASN A 271 -10.80 -8.39 -13.54
N ALA A 272 -10.64 -7.17 -13.01
CA ALA A 272 -10.03 -6.93 -11.72
C ALA A 272 -11.06 -7.01 -10.60
N SER A 273 -10.55 -7.32 -9.42
CA SER A 273 -11.29 -7.21 -8.18
C SER A 273 -10.43 -6.52 -7.12
N SER A 274 -11.07 -5.74 -6.27
CA SER A 274 -10.48 -5.25 -5.03
C SER A 274 -10.37 -6.36 -3.97
N ASN A 275 -9.69 -6.02 -2.87
CA ASN A 275 -9.45 -6.89 -1.73
C ASN A 275 -10.23 -6.43 -0.49
N ASN A 276 -10.18 -7.24 0.56
CA ASN A 276 -10.53 -6.85 1.94
C ASN A 276 -12.00 -6.45 2.15
N GLY A 277 -12.93 -7.06 1.40
CA GLY A 277 -14.37 -6.88 1.60
C GLY A 277 -14.80 -5.43 1.34
N THR A 278 -15.46 -4.80 2.32
CA THR A 278 -15.94 -3.42 2.20
C THR A 278 -14.82 -2.38 2.23
N LYS A 279 -13.60 -2.75 2.66
CA LYS A 279 -12.42 -1.87 2.56
C LYS A 279 -12.01 -1.66 1.10
N SER A 280 -12.35 -2.59 0.20
CA SER A 280 -12.25 -2.40 -1.26
C SER A 280 -10.89 -1.90 -1.75
N THR A 281 -9.81 -2.34 -1.12
CA THR A 281 -8.46 -1.82 -1.40
C THR A 281 -7.86 -2.45 -2.65
N PRO A 282 -6.92 -1.78 -3.35
CA PRO A 282 -6.06 -2.45 -4.31
C PRO A 282 -5.19 -3.51 -3.61
N SER A 283 -4.48 -4.33 -4.39
CA SER A 283 -3.39 -5.15 -3.85
C SER A 283 -2.18 -4.27 -3.48
N LEU A 284 -1.92 -3.23 -4.29
CA LEU A 284 -0.92 -2.19 -4.05
C LEU A 284 -1.25 -0.96 -4.90
N THR A 285 -1.01 0.24 -4.39
CA THR A 285 -0.76 1.44 -5.20
C THR A 285 0.66 1.94 -4.92
N ALA A 286 1.45 2.18 -5.95
CA ALA A 286 2.81 2.71 -5.82
C ALA A 286 3.37 3.11 -7.19
N ASP A 287 4.19 4.17 -7.26
CA ASP A 287 5.13 4.38 -8.38
C ASP A 287 6.18 3.26 -8.35
N ILE A 288 5.99 2.20 -9.13
CA ILE A 288 6.92 1.05 -9.16
C ILE A 288 7.76 1.03 -10.43
N PHE A 289 7.35 1.76 -11.47
CA PHE A 289 8.13 2.00 -12.67
C PHE A 289 7.56 3.17 -13.48
N GLY A 290 8.34 3.67 -14.45
CA GLY A 290 7.88 4.71 -15.35
C GLY A 290 8.30 6.09 -14.86
N ASP A 291 7.35 7.02 -14.80
CA ASP A 291 7.55 8.34 -14.19
C ASP A 291 6.95 8.37 -12.78
N TRP A 292 6.67 9.56 -12.25
CA TRP A 292 6.30 9.77 -10.85
C TRP A 292 4.90 9.28 -10.47
N ARG A 293 4.08 8.87 -11.45
CA ARG A 293 2.68 8.51 -11.23
C ARG A 293 2.56 7.09 -10.76
N GLU A 294 1.50 6.83 -10.03
CA GLU A 294 1.35 5.60 -9.28
C GLU A 294 0.71 4.52 -10.15
N GLU A 295 1.36 3.35 -10.23
CA GLU A 295 0.68 2.15 -10.71
C GLU A 295 -0.34 1.67 -9.69
N VAL A 296 -1.38 1.02 -10.19
CA VAL A 296 -2.34 0.29 -9.37
C VAL A 296 -2.30 -1.19 -9.71
N ILE A 297 -2.13 -2.00 -8.67
CA ILE A 297 -2.16 -3.47 -8.78
C ILE A 297 -3.48 -3.97 -8.22
N TRP A 298 -4.24 -4.67 -9.04
CA TRP A 298 -5.39 -5.46 -8.59
C TRP A 298 -5.18 -6.94 -8.86
N ARG A 299 -5.89 -7.80 -8.14
CA ARG A 299 -5.99 -9.21 -8.50
C ARG A 299 -7.01 -9.37 -9.63
N ARG A 300 -6.82 -10.38 -10.48
CA ARG A 300 -7.90 -10.88 -11.33
C ARG A 300 -9.02 -11.42 -10.44
N SER A 301 -10.26 -11.30 -10.89
CA SER A 301 -11.44 -11.77 -10.16
C SER A 301 -11.39 -13.26 -9.83
N ASP A 302 -10.69 -14.06 -10.64
CA ASP A 302 -10.45 -15.49 -10.45
C ASP A 302 -9.18 -15.83 -9.64
N ASN A 303 -8.45 -14.82 -9.14
CA ASN A 303 -7.19 -14.94 -8.41
C ASN A 303 -6.03 -15.59 -9.19
N THR A 304 -6.10 -15.67 -10.52
CA THR A 304 -5.06 -16.35 -11.32
C THR A 304 -3.84 -15.49 -11.62
N ALA A 305 -3.96 -14.16 -11.50
CA ALA A 305 -2.86 -13.23 -11.69
C ALA A 305 -3.08 -11.92 -10.93
N LEU A 306 -2.01 -11.14 -10.82
CA LEU A 306 -2.06 -9.71 -10.52
C LEU A 306 -2.02 -8.95 -11.85
N GLU A 307 -2.88 -7.95 -12.00
CA GLU A 307 -2.91 -7.02 -13.12
C GLU A 307 -2.33 -5.69 -12.65
N VAL A 308 -1.27 -5.24 -13.32
CA VAL A 308 -0.60 -3.96 -13.04
C VAL A 308 -1.05 -2.95 -14.07
N PHE A 309 -1.66 -1.87 -13.61
CA PHE A 309 -2.15 -0.77 -14.43
C PHE A 309 -1.21 0.41 -14.27
N THR A 310 -0.71 0.94 -15.39
CA THR A 310 0.07 2.17 -15.44
C THR A 310 -0.63 3.16 -16.36
N THR A 311 -0.47 4.44 -16.07
CA THR A 311 -1.08 5.50 -16.85
C THR A 311 -0.41 5.65 -18.21
N THR A 312 -1.21 6.00 -19.22
CA THR A 312 -0.72 6.35 -20.58
C THR A 312 -1.03 7.79 -20.95
N ILE A 313 -1.58 8.54 -19.99
CA ILE A 313 -1.84 9.97 -20.12
C ILE A 313 -0.47 10.67 -20.19
N PRO A 314 -0.17 11.52 -21.19
CA PRO A 314 1.12 12.18 -21.24
C PRO A 314 1.27 13.25 -20.15
N ALA A 315 2.27 13.11 -19.28
CA ALA A 315 2.65 14.12 -18.30
C ALA A 315 3.48 15.25 -18.93
N ASN A 316 3.36 16.47 -18.40
CA ASN A 316 4.17 17.64 -18.80
C ASN A 316 5.10 18.13 -17.67
N ASN A 317 5.08 17.45 -16.53
CA ASN A 317 5.91 17.68 -15.35
C ASN A 317 6.89 16.52 -15.18
N ARG A 318 7.89 16.72 -14.31
CA ARG A 318 8.85 15.68 -13.95
C ARG A 318 9.17 15.82 -12.48
N LEU A 319 8.94 14.76 -11.73
CA LEU A 319 9.36 14.61 -10.35
C LEU A 319 10.36 13.46 -10.28
N TYR A 320 11.10 13.36 -9.18
CA TYR A 320 11.79 12.11 -8.87
C TYR A 320 10.75 11.00 -8.68
N THR A 321 11.16 9.74 -8.88
CA THR A 321 10.29 8.61 -8.49
C THR A 321 9.91 8.77 -7.02
N LEU A 322 8.63 8.57 -6.71
CA LEU A 322 8.14 8.69 -5.34
C LEU A 322 8.77 7.64 -4.43
N MET A 323 9.27 6.53 -4.99
CA MET A 323 10.01 5.53 -4.23
C MET A 323 11.39 6.00 -3.73
N HIS A 324 11.85 7.18 -4.13
CA HIS A 324 13.02 7.84 -3.58
C HIS A 324 12.68 8.91 -2.53
N ASP A 325 11.41 9.22 -2.31
CA ASP A 325 10.97 9.92 -1.10
C ASP A 325 10.86 8.89 0.04
N THR A 326 11.59 9.11 1.14
CA THR A 326 11.69 8.13 2.23
C THR A 326 10.31 7.83 2.84
N GLN A 327 9.53 8.85 3.15
CA GLN A 327 8.20 8.70 3.74
C GLN A 327 7.24 7.95 2.81
N TYR A 328 7.17 8.30 1.52
CA TYR A 328 6.35 7.58 0.54
C TYR A 328 6.80 6.12 0.42
N ARG A 329 8.12 5.88 0.34
CA ARG A 329 8.69 4.54 0.22
C ARG A 329 8.37 3.66 1.43
N GLU A 330 8.38 4.23 2.62
CA GLU A 330 7.96 3.56 3.85
C GLU A 330 6.46 3.35 3.92
N ALA A 331 5.68 4.29 3.38
CA ALA A 331 4.24 4.15 3.24
C ALA A 331 3.85 3.00 2.34
N VAL A 332 4.56 2.80 1.23
CA VAL A 332 4.42 1.60 0.40
C VAL A 332 4.78 0.32 1.19
N ALA A 333 5.74 0.38 2.11
CA ALA A 333 6.12 -0.76 2.95
C ALA A 333 5.06 -1.12 4.00
N TRP A 334 4.41 -0.14 4.63
CA TRP A 334 3.34 -0.40 5.61
C TRP A 334 1.95 -0.49 4.98
N GLN A 335 1.77 -0.21 3.69
CA GLN A 335 0.46 -0.20 3.01
C GLN A 335 -0.37 -1.47 3.22
N ASN A 336 0.27 -2.64 3.37
CA ASN A 336 -0.42 -3.92 3.57
C ASN A 336 -0.97 -4.13 4.99
N VAL A 337 -0.65 -3.25 5.93
CA VAL A 337 -0.81 -3.47 7.37
C VAL A 337 -2.17 -2.97 7.85
N GLY A 338 -2.82 -3.78 8.70
CA GLY A 338 -4.09 -3.43 9.32
C GLY A 338 -5.17 -3.12 8.28
N TYR A 339 -5.76 -1.92 8.34
CA TYR A 339 -6.58 -1.38 7.26
C TYR A 339 -5.71 -0.50 6.37
N ASN A 340 -5.44 -0.96 5.16
CA ASN A 340 -4.55 -0.30 4.20
C ASN A 340 -4.92 1.19 4.05
N GLN A 341 -3.92 2.08 4.02
CA GLN A 341 -4.07 3.51 3.74
C GLN A 341 -3.24 3.90 2.52
N PRO A 342 -3.60 4.95 1.76
CA PRO A 342 -2.82 5.42 0.64
C PRO A 342 -1.46 6.01 1.08
N PRO A 343 -0.40 5.87 0.27
CA PRO A 343 0.90 6.45 0.58
C PRO A 343 0.93 7.97 0.37
N HIS A 344 1.73 8.69 1.16
CA HIS A 344 1.95 10.13 1.05
C HIS A 344 3.45 10.44 1.13
N PRO A 345 3.95 11.41 0.36
CA PRO A 345 5.34 11.85 0.42
C PRO A 345 5.62 12.78 1.60
N SER A 346 6.91 13.06 1.84
CA SER A 346 7.38 13.98 2.89
C SER A 346 7.18 15.47 2.58
N PHE A 347 6.68 15.81 1.39
CA PHE A 347 6.49 17.17 0.91
C PHE A 347 5.10 17.35 0.30
N PHE A 348 4.62 18.59 0.19
CA PHE A 348 3.35 18.87 -0.48
C PHE A 348 3.47 18.54 -1.98
N LEU A 349 2.77 17.51 -2.42
CA LEU A 349 2.62 17.15 -3.83
C LEU A 349 1.20 17.48 -4.28
N GLY A 350 1.07 18.65 -4.91
CA GLY A 350 -0.22 19.23 -5.29
C GLY A 350 -0.09 20.41 -6.25
N ALA A 351 -1.24 20.94 -6.67
CA ALA A 351 -1.35 22.16 -7.45
C ALA A 351 -0.67 23.34 -6.73
N GLY A 352 0.27 23.98 -7.43
CA GLY A 352 0.99 25.13 -6.90
C GLY A 352 2.11 24.79 -5.91
N MET A 353 2.51 23.52 -5.81
CA MET A 353 3.69 23.13 -5.04
C MET A 353 4.95 23.87 -5.50
N ASP A 354 5.90 24.03 -4.57
CA ASP A 354 7.27 24.42 -4.89
C ASP A 354 8.00 23.30 -5.65
N ASP A 355 9.21 23.58 -6.16
CA ASP A 355 10.02 22.53 -6.77
C ASP A 355 10.28 21.40 -5.74
N PRO A 356 10.06 20.12 -6.09
CA PRO A 356 10.21 19.02 -5.15
C PRO A 356 11.65 18.95 -4.63
N PRO A 357 11.85 18.57 -3.35
CA PRO A 357 13.20 18.41 -2.81
C PRO A 357 13.97 17.35 -3.59
N THR A 358 15.28 17.54 -3.73
CA THR A 358 16.14 16.48 -4.27
C THR A 358 16.36 15.42 -3.19
N PRO A 359 16.01 14.15 -3.44
CA PRO A 359 16.20 13.09 -2.47
C PRO A 359 17.67 12.93 -2.09
N VAL A 360 17.96 12.92 -0.79
CA VAL A 360 19.29 12.59 -0.24
C VAL A 360 19.34 11.08 -0.03
N ILE A 361 19.65 10.35 -1.10
CA ILE A 361 19.68 8.88 -1.08
C ILE A 361 21.09 8.35 -1.35
N HIS A 362 21.44 7.27 -0.66
CA HIS A 362 22.66 6.49 -0.89
C HIS A 362 22.25 5.05 -1.19
N LEU A 363 22.77 4.48 -2.28
CA LEU A 363 22.34 3.16 -2.72
C LEU A 363 23.02 2.08 -1.86
N GLY A 364 22.21 1.24 -1.22
CA GLY A 364 22.71 0.11 -0.45
C GLY A 364 23.55 -0.83 -1.31
N GLY A 365 24.72 -1.24 -0.79
CA GLY A 365 25.67 -2.09 -1.51
C GLY A 365 26.86 -1.34 -2.12
N GLU A 366 26.90 -0.02 -1.99
CA GLU A 366 28.09 0.78 -2.27
C GLU A 366 29.23 0.43 -1.31
N LEU A 367 30.43 0.33 -1.85
CA LEU A 367 31.64 0.11 -1.08
C LEU A 367 32.00 1.42 -0.39
N ALA A 368 32.00 1.46 0.95
CA ALA A 368 32.29 2.68 1.69
C ALA A 368 33.61 3.33 1.23
N GLY A 369 33.57 4.60 0.82
CA GLY A 369 34.71 5.34 0.28
C GLY A 369 34.94 5.23 -1.23
N ASP A 370 34.14 4.43 -1.95
CA ASP A 370 34.14 4.29 -3.42
C ASP A 370 33.29 5.39 -4.08
N TYR A 371 33.73 6.63 -3.95
CA TYR A 371 33.01 7.83 -4.38
C TYR A 371 32.84 7.97 -5.89
N ASN A 372 33.56 7.19 -6.70
CA ASN A 372 33.31 7.12 -8.15
C ASN A 372 32.51 5.87 -8.56
N ALA A 373 32.12 5.03 -7.60
CA ALA A 373 31.38 3.79 -7.79
C ALA A 373 32.02 2.83 -8.82
N ASP A 374 33.35 2.77 -8.88
CA ASP A 374 34.09 1.87 -9.78
C ASP A 374 34.34 0.47 -9.19
N GLY A 375 33.91 0.26 -7.95
CA GLY A 375 34.04 -0.98 -7.19
C GLY A 375 35.37 -1.07 -6.43
N VAL A 376 36.21 -0.03 -6.42
CA VAL A 376 37.53 -0.03 -5.79
C VAL A 376 37.82 1.31 -5.11
N VAL A 377 37.97 1.32 -3.78
CA VAL A 377 38.40 2.52 -3.05
C VAL A 377 39.87 2.81 -3.32
N ASN A 378 40.15 3.86 -4.08
CA ASN A 378 41.49 4.23 -4.50
C ASN A 378 41.69 5.76 -4.62
N ALA A 379 42.75 6.20 -5.31
CA ALA A 379 43.07 7.63 -5.43
C ALA A 379 42.09 8.39 -6.34
N ALA A 380 41.32 7.69 -7.19
CA ALA A 380 40.27 8.28 -8.00
C ALA A 380 39.13 8.81 -7.10
N ASP A 381 38.75 8.09 -6.06
CA ASP A 381 37.72 8.51 -5.11
C ASP A 381 38.13 9.74 -4.32
N TYR A 382 39.41 9.82 -3.92
CA TYR A 382 39.96 11.03 -3.32
C TYR A 382 39.82 12.27 -4.22
N THR A 383 39.83 12.07 -5.54
CA THR A 383 39.61 13.17 -6.50
C THR A 383 38.15 13.62 -6.46
N VAL A 384 37.20 12.69 -6.39
CA VAL A 384 35.77 13.02 -6.21
C VAL A 384 35.59 13.80 -4.91
N TYR A 385 36.09 13.28 -3.78
CA TYR A 385 36.08 13.94 -2.47
C TYR A 385 36.64 15.37 -2.52
N ARG A 386 37.85 15.53 -3.07
CA ARG A 386 38.51 16.84 -3.10
C ARG A 386 37.75 17.83 -3.98
N ASP A 387 37.18 17.36 -5.09
CA ASP A 387 36.49 18.22 -6.03
C ASP A 387 35.08 18.61 -5.54
N SER A 388 34.49 17.85 -4.61
CA SER A 388 33.22 18.17 -3.94
C SER A 388 33.38 18.71 -2.51
N LEU A 389 34.59 18.87 -1.97
CA LEU A 389 34.83 19.33 -0.59
C LEU A 389 34.09 20.63 -0.26
N GLY A 390 33.22 20.57 0.74
CA GLY A 390 32.35 21.64 1.23
C GLY A 390 30.98 21.72 0.53
N SER A 391 30.67 20.80 -0.39
CA SER A 391 29.39 20.77 -1.08
C SER A 391 28.28 20.19 -0.20
N GLN A 392 27.11 20.82 -0.24
CA GLN A 392 25.84 20.33 0.31
C GLN A 392 24.86 19.91 -0.80
N GLU A 393 25.28 20.03 -2.07
CA GLU A 393 24.45 19.72 -3.25
C GLU A 393 25.01 18.51 -3.99
N ASN A 394 26.34 18.47 -4.20
CA ASN A 394 27.03 17.34 -4.80
C ASN A 394 27.58 16.42 -3.71
N LEU A 395 26.73 15.52 -3.24
CA LEU A 395 27.01 14.58 -2.15
C LEU A 395 27.65 13.26 -2.63
N ALA A 396 28.21 13.22 -3.85
CA ALA A 396 28.86 12.02 -4.41
C ALA A 396 30.02 11.48 -3.56
N ALA A 397 30.61 12.33 -2.70
CA ALA A 397 31.65 11.93 -1.76
C ALA A 397 31.25 12.13 -0.29
N ASP A 398 29.95 12.26 0.00
CA ASP A 398 29.45 12.23 1.37
C ASP A 398 29.35 10.76 1.82
N GLY A 399 30.48 10.19 2.24
CA GLY A 399 30.57 8.82 2.73
C GLY A 399 30.20 8.67 4.20
N SER A 400 30.14 9.79 4.93
CA SER A 400 29.65 9.84 6.32
C SER A 400 28.12 9.98 6.38
N HIS A 401 27.50 10.38 5.27
CA HIS A 401 26.06 10.58 5.09
C HIS A 401 25.50 11.64 6.03
N ASN A 402 26.22 12.75 6.21
CA ASN A 402 25.84 13.86 7.09
C ASN A 402 25.26 15.07 6.31
N GLY A 403 25.10 14.96 5.00
CA GLY A 403 24.57 16.01 4.12
C GLY A 403 25.62 17.04 3.69
N VAL A 404 26.91 16.83 3.97
CA VAL A 404 27.99 17.73 3.55
C VAL A 404 29.29 16.98 3.30
N VAL A 405 29.93 17.23 2.17
CA VAL A 405 31.27 16.64 1.92
C VAL A 405 32.32 17.37 2.76
N ASP A 406 32.85 16.75 3.81
CA ASP A 406 33.76 17.37 4.77
C ASP A 406 34.92 16.46 5.25
N GLN A 407 35.47 16.74 6.43
CA GLN A 407 36.62 15.99 6.92
C GLN A 407 36.27 14.54 7.31
N ASP A 408 35.02 14.26 7.67
CA ASP A 408 34.57 12.94 8.09
C ASP A 408 34.50 11.97 6.91
N ASP A 409 34.15 12.47 5.71
CA ASP A 409 34.20 11.68 4.47
C ASP A 409 35.61 11.26 4.09
N TYR A 410 36.57 12.16 4.25
CA TYR A 410 37.97 11.78 4.07
C TYR A 410 38.36 10.63 4.99
N LEU A 411 37.83 10.58 6.22
CA LEU A 411 38.09 9.47 7.14
C LEU A 411 37.47 8.17 6.60
N VAL A 412 36.25 8.22 6.06
CA VAL A 412 35.59 7.08 5.41
C VAL A 412 36.43 6.55 4.25
N TRP A 413 36.85 7.41 3.32
CA TRP A 413 37.73 7.02 2.21
C TRP A 413 39.06 6.45 2.71
N ARG A 414 39.72 7.13 3.66
CA ARG A 414 41.03 6.71 4.18
C ARG A 414 40.96 5.34 4.83
N ASP A 415 39.92 5.10 5.62
CA ASP A 415 39.76 3.87 6.40
C ASP A 415 39.39 2.68 5.52
N ASN A 416 38.86 2.93 4.32
CA ASN A 416 38.53 1.91 3.32
C ASN A 416 39.51 1.86 2.14
N TYR A 417 40.59 2.66 2.12
CA TYR A 417 41.52 2.71 0.98
C TYR A 417 42.10 1.34 0.63
N GLY A 418 41.91 0.93 -0.63
CA GLY A 418 42.30 -0.37 -1.18
C GLY A 418 41.24 -1.46 -1.03
N ALA A 419 40.07 -1.16 -0.46
CA ALA A 419 38.94 -2.08 -0.47
C ALA A 419 38.39 -2.26 -1.88
N THR A 420 37.79 -3.43 -2.14
CA THR A 420 37.15 -3.76 -3.42
C THR A 420 35.80 -4.39 -3.15
N ALA A 421 34.79 -4.04 -3.93
CA ALA A 421 33.46 -4.64 -3.81
C ALA A 421 33.57 -6.15 -4.07
N ALA A 422 32.87 -6.96 -3.27
CA ALA A 422 32.75 -8.38 -3.58
C ALA A 422 32.03 -8.52 -4.94
N PRO A 423 32.39 -9.52 -5.78
CA PRO A 423 31.69 -9.72 -7.03
C PRO A 423 30.19 -9.85 -6.74
N SER A 424 29.40 -8.96 -7.33
CA SER A 424 27.96 -9.03 -7.24
C SER A 424 27.53 -10.40 -7.76
N VAL A 425 26.82 -11.16 -6.92
CA VAL A 425 26.11 -12.35 -7.39
C VAL A 425 24.98 -11.81 -8.25
N SER A 426 25.24 -11.68 -9.55
CA SER A 426 24.16 -11.57 -10.53
C SER A 426 23.28 -12.80 -10.33
N LEU A 427 22.09 -12.60 -9.79
CA LEU A 427 20.96 -13.48 -10.06
C LEU A 427 20.65 -13.34 -11.54
N ALA A 428 21.48 -13.95 -12.39
CA ALA A 428 21.09 -14.26 -13.75
C ALA A 428 19.83 -15.12 -13.62
N ALA A 429 18.72 -14.62 -14.15
CA ALA A 429 17.45 -15.32 -14.16
C ALA A 429 17.66 -16.75 -14.65
N THR A 430 17.56 -17.73 -13.75
CA THR A 430 17.45 -19.15 -14.11
C THR A 430 16.02 -19.41 -14.60
N SER A 431 15.56 -18.66 -15.61
CA SER A 431 14.22 -18.82 -16.18
C SER A 431 14.16 -19.83 -17.33
N SER A 432 15.29 -20.46 -17.73
CA SER A 432 15.32 -21.35 -18.89
C SER A 432 15.37 -22.85 -18.58
N ALA A 433 15.74 -23.26 -17.35
CA ALA A 433 15.87 -24.68 -17.01
C ALA A 433 14.60 -25.29 -16.40
N GLU A 434 13.86 -24.54 -15.58
CA GLU A 434 12.66 -25.07 -14.89
C GLU A 434 11.43 -25.15 -15.80
N HIS A 435 11.30 -24.23 -16.77
CA HIS A 435 10.23 -24.30 -17.78
C HIS A 435 10.38 -25.52 -18.71
N ALA A 436 11.61 -25.93 -19.04
CA ALA A 436 11.85 -27.09 -19.90
C ALA A 436 11.49 -28.43 -19.20
N ILE A 437 11.62 -28.49 -17.87
CA ILE A 437 11.31 -29.69 -17.07
C ILE A 437 9.79 -29.80 -16.82
N ALA A 438 9.09 -28.68 -16.66
CA ALA A 438 7.63 -28.65 -16.50
C ALA A 438 6.89 -29.02 -17.80
N SER A 439 7.35 -28.53 -18.96
CA SER A 439 6.74 -28.87 -20.27
C SER A 439 6.98 -30.33 -20.68
N ALA A 440 8.10 -30.94 -20.27
CA ALA A 440 8.38 -32.35 -20.55
C ALA A 440 7.49 -33.30 -19.74
N ARG A 441 7.15 -32.95 -18.48
CA ARG A 441 6.29 -33.76 -17.62
C ARG A 441 4.81 -33.75 -18.04
N LEU A 442 4.31 -32.63 -18.56
CA LEU A 442 2.94 -32.53 -19.10
C LEU A 442 2.76 -33.30 -20.42
N ALA A 443 3.82 -33.47 -21.21
CA ALA A 443 3.78 -34.25 -22.46
C ALA A 443 3.79 -35.77 -22.23
N GLU A 444 4.42 -36.26 -21.15
CA GLU A 444 4.38 -37.69 -20.79
C GLU A 444 3.03 -38.11 -20.19
N GLU A 445 2.35 -37.22 -19.45
CA GLU A 445 1.06 -37.54 -18.81
C GLU A 445 -0.12 -37.55 -19.80
N SER A 446 -0.04 -36.80 -20.91
CA SER A 446 -1.03 -36.84 -22.00
C SER A 446 -0.89 -38.04 -22.94
N ALA A 447 0.24 -38.76 -22.91
CA ALA A 447 0.52 -39.90 -23.78
C ALA A 447 0.13 -41.27 -23.17
N ALA A 448 -0.31 -41.29 -21.91
CA ALA A 448 -0.59 -42.53 -21.16
C ALA A 448 -2.07 -43.00 -21.18
N ILE A 449 -2.95 -42.38 -21.96
CA ILE A 449 -4.36 -42.81 -22.07
C ILE A 449 -4.58 -43.53 -23.42
N ALA A 450 -4.35 -44.84 -23.42
CA ALA A 450 -4.80 -45.75 -24.48
C ALA A 450 -6.23 -46.26 -24.17
N PRO A 451 -7.09 -46.51 -25.18
CA PRO A 451 -8.49 -46.88 -24.96
C PRO A 451 -8.58 -48.37 -24.60
N VAL A 452 -9.14 -48.68 -23.43
CA VAL A 452 -9.54 -50.05 -23.09
C VAL A 452 -11.05 -50.16 -23.24
N GLY A 453 -11.49 -50.87 -24.29
CA GLY A 453 -12.86 -51.31 -24.44
C GLY A 453 -13.12 -52.63 -23.73
N GLY A 454 -14.34 -52.80 -23.20
CA GLY A 454 -14.92 -54.13 -22.94
C GLY A 454 -15.74 -54.31 -21.66
N LEU A 455 -17.08 -54.32 -21.83
CA LEU A 455 -18.05 -55.29 -21.27
C LEU A 455 -18.49 -55.24 -19.78
N VAL A 456 -19.73 -54.75 -19.55
CA VAL A 456 -20.97 -55.51 -19.15
C VAL A 456 -21.86 -54.88 -18.05
N SER A 457 -23.10 -54.60 -18.49
CA SER A 457 -24.45 -54.61 -17.89
C SER A 457 -24.83 -53.79 -16.64
N GLY A 458 -25.96 -53.07 -16.78
CA GLY A 458 -26.87 -52.75 -15.68
C GLY A 458 -27.99 -51.76 -15.99
N TYR A 459 -29.05 -52.22 -16.69
CA TYR A 459 -30.47 -51.81 -16.63
C TYR A 459 -30.98 -50.36 -16.85
N ASP A 460 -32.00 -50.31 -17.73
CA ASP A 460 -33.20 -49.43 -17.85
C ASP A 460 -33.04 -47.89 -17.83
N SER A 461 -33.66 -47.07 -18.68
CA SER A 461 -34.74 -47.21 -19.67
C SER A 461 -34.87 -45.89 -20.50
N VAL A 462 -35.21 -46.06 -21.78
CA VAL A 462 -35.59 -45.13 -22.89
C VAL A 462 -36.71 -44.11 -22.51
N PRO A 463 -37.04 -43.04 -23.30
CA PRO A 463 -36.64 -42.81 -24.70
C PRO A 463 -36.28 -41.38 -25.17
N ALA A 464 -35.64 -41.38 -26.34
CA ALA A 464 -35.33 -40.27 -27.22
C ALA A 464 -36.55 -39.60 -27.86
N LEU A 465 -36.39 -38.33 -28.23
CA LEU A 465 -37.12 -37.66 -29.31
C LEU A 465 -36.11 -37.03 -30.27
N ALA A 466 -36.12 -37.51 -31.50
CA ALA A 466 -35.35 -37.01 -32.63
C ALA A 466 -36.28 -36.25 -33.58
N ALA A 467 -35.83 -35.09 -34.07
CA ALA A 467 -36.24 -34.40 -35.31
C ALA A 467 -35.44 -33.09 -35.36
N SER A 468 -35.02 -32.50 -36.47
CA SER A 468 -34.80 -32.89 -37.87
C SER A 468 -34.06 -31.69 -38.48
N ALA A 469 -33.21 -31.95 -39.45
CA ALA A 469 -32.37 -30.98 -40.17
C ALA A 469 -33.12 -29.76 -40.74
N GLU A 470 -32.39 -28.64 -40.90
CA GLU A 470 -32.29 -27.91 -42.18
C GLU A 470 -31.16 -26.85 -42.12
N GLU A 471 -30.20 -26.99 -43.04
CA GLU A 471 -29.18 -25.99 -43.41
C GLU A 471 -29.71 -25.11 -44.55
N PRO A 472 -29.22 -23.87 -44.71
CA PRO A 472 -28.81 -23.46 -46.05
C PRO A 472 -27.48 -22.67 -46.11
N ALA A 473 -26.53 -23.31 -46.81
CA ALA A 473 -25.60 -22.82 -47.82
C ALA A 473 -25.45 -21.31 -48.18
N VAL A 474 -24.21 -20.83 -47.94
CA VAL A 474 -23.22 -20.18 -48.85
C VAL A 474 -23.53 -18.81 -49.53
N THR A 475 -22.64 -17.82 -49.35
CA THR A 475 -21.71 -17.23 -50.39
C THR A 475 -21.19 -15.84 -49.99
N GLY A 476 -19.85 -15.67 -50.00
CA GLY A 476 -19.21 -14.36 -49.86
C GLY A 476 -17.69 -14.47 -49.73
N SER A 477 -17.00 -14.45 -50.87
CA SER A 477 -15.55 -14.61 -51.02
C SER A 477 -14.81 -13.30 -50.65
N ALA A 478 -13.76 -13.38 -49.84
CA ALA A 478 -12.81 -12.29 -49.62
C ALA A 478 -11.41 -12.69 -50.13
N VAL A 479 -10.82 -11.77 -50.88
CA VAL A 479 -9.55 -11.85 -51.57
C VAL A 479 -8.40 -11.75 -50.55
N LEU A 480 -7.50 -12.73 -50.52
CA LEU A 480 -6.24 -12.65 -49.80
C LEU A 480 -5.24 -11.87 -50.65
N ALA A 481 -4.70 -10.78 -50.10
CA ALA A 481 -3.51 -10.12 -50.61
C ALA A 481 -2.31 -10.59 -49.77
N ASP A 482 -1.31 -11.15 -50.45
CA ASP A 482 -0.04 -11.59 -49.90
C ASP A 482 0.73 -10.43 -49.25
N ALA A 483 1.23 -10.64 -48.02
CA ALA A 483 2.31 -9.84 -47.45
C ALA A 483 3.45 -10.79 -47.06
N SER A 484 4.58 -10.64 -47.77
CA SER A 484 5.84 -11.33 -47.56
C SER A 484 6.55 -10.82 -46.30
N ILE A 485 7.00 -11.74 -45.44
CA ILE A 485 7.85 -11.47 -44.28
C ILE A 485 9.31 -11.32 -44.72
N VAL A 486 9.93 -10.20 -44.35
CA VAL A 486 11.39 -10.05 -44.22
C VAL A 486 11.68 -10.12 -42.73
N ALA A 487 12.43 -11.14 -42.30
CA ALA A 487 12.83 -11.30 -40.91
C ALA A 487 14.09 -10.46 -40.62
N THR A 488 14.01 -9.61 -39.60
CA THR A 488 15.19 -9.13 -38.87
C THR A 488 15.11 -9.68 -37.45
N GLN A 489 16.17 -10.40 -37.08
CA GLN A 489 16.40 -10.99 -35.78
C GLN A 489 16.78 -9.85 -34.83
N ASP A 490 15.94 -9.56 -33.84
CA ASP A 490 16.30 -9.12 -32.48
C ASP A 490 15.00 -8.87 -31.67
N ASP A 491 15.01 -9.39 -30.44
CA ASP A 491 14.10 -9.21 -29.32
C ASP A 491 12.62 -9.62 -29.45
N GLY A 492 12.30 -10.72 -28.75
CA GLY A 492 11.03 -11.43 -28.79
C GLY A 492 9.87 -10.67 -28.17
N LEU A 493 8.95 -10.24 -29.04
CA LEU A 493 7.57 -9.92 -28.69
C LEU A 493 6.68 -11.09 -29.18
N LEU A 494 6.16 -11.91 -28.27
CA LEU A 494 5.20 -12.96 -28.63
C LEU A 494 3.77 -12.38 -28.59
N LEU A 495 3.28 -11.92 -29.73
CA LEU A 495 1.91 -11.45 -29.92
C LEU A 495 0.98 -12.67 -30.09
N LEU A 496 0.15 -13.00 -29.09
CA LEU A 496 -0.89 -14.02 -29.23
C LEU A 496 -2.24 -13.36 -29.56
N LEU A 497 -2.61 -13.38 -30.85
CA LEU A 497 -3.94 -12.99 -31.33
C LEU A 497 -4.95 -14.11 -31.04
N GLY A 498 -5.85 -13.87 -30.09
CA GLY A 498 -7.03 -14.70 -29.85
C GLY A 498 -8.25 -14.16 -30.60
N LEU A 499 -8.64 -14.82 -31.69
CA LEU A 499 -9.89 -14.57 -32.41
C LEU A 499 -11.09 -15.18 -31.66
N THR A 500 -12.21 -14.48 -31.80
CA THR A 500 -13.47 -14.58 -31.08
C THR A 500 -14.26 -15.88 -31.30
N GLY A 501 -15.00 -16.29 -30.27
CA GLY A 501 -16.04 -17.33 -30.31
C GLY A 501 -17.40 -16.74 -29.92
N PHE A 502 -18.41 -17.01 -30.75
CA PHE A 502 -19.75 -16.42 -30.77
C PHE A 502 -20.66 -16.80 -29.58
N SER A 503 -21.64 -15.93 -29.32
CA SER A 503 -22.71 -16.08 -28.33
C SER A 503 -23.92 -16.89 -28.85
N THR A 504 -24.70 -17.42 -27.91
CA THR A 504 -26.13 -17.70 -28.10
C THR A 504 -26.87 -17.17 -26.86
N GLY A 505 -27.69 -16.14 -27.06
CA GLY A 505 -28.57 -15.59 -26.04
C GLY A 505 -29.85 -16.41 -25.85
N GLY A 506 -30.38 -16.37 -24.63
CA GLY A 506 -31.70 -16.84 -24.27
C GLY A 506 -32.16 -16.11 -23.01
N SER A 507 -33.27 -15.40 -23.13
CA SER A 507 -33.99 -14.69 -22.07
C SER A 507 -34.52 -15.64 -21.00
N ASP A 508 -34.67 -15.18 -19.75
CA ASP A 508 -35.99 -15.06 -19.13
C ASP A 508 -35.99 -14.39 -17.75
N GLN A 509 -36.89 -13.40 -17.67
CA GLN A 509 -37.83 -13.00 -16.61
C GLN A 509 -37.51 -13.25 -15.12
N ALA A 510 -37.72 -12.16 -14.38
CA ALA A 510 -37.76 -12.03 -12.94
C ALA A 510 -38.74 -12.98 -12.21
N SER A 511 -38.34 -13.41 -11.02
CA SER A 511 -39.25 -13.67 -9.91
C SER A 511 -38.56 -13.39 -8.57
N GLU A 512 -39.20 -12.54 -7.78
CA GLU A 512 -38.90 -12.25 -6.37
C GLU A 512 -39.02 -13.51 -5.51
N ASP A 513 -38.14 -13.65 -4.51
CA ASP A 513 -38.44 -14.42 -3.28
C ASP A 513 -37.68 -13.85 -2.05
N PRO A 514 -38.26 -13.97 -0.84
CA PRO A 514 -37.95 -13.15 0.36
C PRO A 514 -36.77 -13.68 1.22
N PRO A 515 -36.31 -12.93 2.25
CA PRO A 515 -35.04 -13.23 2.94
C PRO A 515 -35.12 -14.50 3.80
N LEU A 516 -34.08 -15.33 3.70
CA LEU A 516 -33.89 -16.50 4.56
C LEU A 516 -33.27 -16.10 5.91
N GLU A 517 -33.97 -16.47 6.97
CA GLU A 517 -33.58 -16.36 8.37
C GLU A 517 -32.25 -17.09 8.67
N SER A 518 -31.48 -16.49 9.57
CA SER A 518 -30.28 -17.05 10.17
C SER A 518 -30.58 -18.36 10.89
N GLN A 519 -29.96 -19.46 10.46
CA GLN A 519 -29.77 -20.64 11.30
C GLN A 519 -28.30 -20.76 11.69
N SER A 520 -28.05 -20.61 12.99
CA SER A 520 -26.79 -20.88 13.65
C SER A 520 -26.53 -22.37 13.72
N ALA A 521 -25.47 -22.84 13.06
CA ALA A 521 -24.92 -24.17 13.28
C ALA A 521 -23.73 -24.05 14.25
N SER A 522 -23.97 -24.42 15.50
CA SER A 522 -22.95 -24.64 16.52
C SER A 522 -22.14 -25.91 16.21
N TYR A 523 -20.83 -25.79 16.01
CA TYR A 523 -19.93 -26.95 16.02
C TYR A 523 -19.30 -27.09 17.41
N THR A 524 -19.64 -28.18 18.09
CA THR A 524 -18.98 -28.62 19.33
C THR A 524 -17.67 -29.32 18.97
N ALA A 525 -16.56 -28.85 19.54
CA ALA A 525 -15.29 -29.56 19.50
C ALA A 525 -15.36 -30.84 20.34
N THR A 526 -15.11 -31.99 19.71
CA THR A 526 -14.83 -33.25 20.39
C THR A 526 -13.33 -33.52 20.37
N ASP A 527 -12.85 -33.95 21.54
CA ASP A 527 -11.49 -34.23 21.97
C ASP A 527 -10.58 -34.92 20.93
N LEU A 528 -9.39 -34.36 20.74
CA LEU A 528 -8.20 -35.10 20.34
C LEU A 528 -7.15 -34.94 21.44
N ALA A 529 -6.92 -36.05 22.15
CA ALA A 529 -5.92 -36.18 23.19
C ALA A 529 -4.51 -35.96 22.62
N LEU A 530 -3.76 -35.05 23.25
CA LEU A 530 -2.32 -34.91 23.06
C LEU A 530 -1.63 -36.02 23.86
N GLU A 531 -0.95 -36.93 23.17
CA GLU A 531 0.09 -37.77 23.78
C GLU A 531 1.40 -36.98 23.83
N ASP A 532 1.94 -36.90 25.05
CA ASP A 532 3.28 -36.41 25.36
C ASP A 532 4.37 -37.25 24.68
N GLY A 533 5.39 -36.56 24.16
CA GLY A 533 6.74 -37.11 24.04
C GLY A 533 7.38 -36.97 22.66
N LEU A 534 8.25 -35.97 22.52
CA LEU A 534 9.68 -36.16 22.23
C LEU A 534 10.31 -34.79 21.88
N LEU A 535 11.03 -34.24 22.87
CA LEU A 535 11.97 -33.14 22.69
C LEU A 535 13.25 -33.68 22.03
N GLY A 536 13.72 -32.99 20.99
CA GLY A 536 15.07 -33.13 20.44
C GLY A 536 15.52 -31.79 19.82
N PRO A 537 16.77 -31.34 20.05
CA PRO A 537 17.22 -30.02 19.62
C PRO A 537 17.72 -30.05 18.18
N TRP A 538 17.41 -29.01 17.40
CA TRP A 538 18.02 -28.76 16.10
C TRP A 538 19.01 -27.61 16.23
N ASN A 539 20.30 -27.99 16.26
CA ASN A 539 21.43 -27.13 15.92
C ASN A 539 21.74 -27.34 14.43
N GLU A 540 22.28 -26.29 13.80
CA GLU A 540 23.00 -26.26 12.51
C GLU A 540 22.16 -26.51 11.24
N PHE A 541 21.92 -25.46 10.45
CA PHE A 541 22.61 -25.19 9.17
C PHE A 541 22.41 -23.74 8.72
#